data_AF-U1QVA4-F1
#
_entry.id   AF-U1QVA4-F1
#
_cell.length_a   1.000
_cell.length_b   1.000
_cell.length_c   1.000
_cell.angle_alpha   90.00
_cell.angle_beta   90.00
_cell.angle_gamma   90.00
#
_symmetry.space_group_name_H-M   'P 1'
#
loop_
_entity.id
_entity.type
_entity.pdbx_description
1 polymer ?
#
loop_
_entity_poly.entity_id
_entity_poly.type
_entity_poly.pdbx_seq_one_letter_code
_entity_poly.pdbx_strand_id
1 'polypeptide(L)'
;MTTDTDFVNFGNEEVMLTLYEQLLGGSGTIVHDEGHGQFYTFAPNGGDDFRAFAGYAENNGYTYTNTTDIQNATSTADAFVITTPSQALSQSELDTLSTFVDSDGGLIVVNRYPTRATLAA
;
A
#
# COMPACT_ATOMS: atom_id res chain seq x y z
N MET A 1 -7.87 14.53 12.81
CA MET A 1 -8.11 13.08 12.93
C MET A 1 -6.91 12.51 13.64
N THR A 2 -7.11 11.84 14.77
CA THR A 2 -6.04 11.15 15.51
C THR A 2 -5.83 9.79 14.86
N THR A 3 -4.77 9.68 14.07
CA THR A 3 -4.18 8.39 13.74
C THR A 3 -3.46 7.85 15.00
N ASP A 4 -3.37 6.53 15.16
CA ASP A 4 -2.55 5.89 16.20
C ASP A 4 -1.07 5.76 15.78
N THR A 5 -0.70 6.32 14.62
CA THR A 5 0.67 6.33 14.11
C THR A 5 1.52 7.37 14.85
N ASP A 6 2.48 6.90 15.63
CA ASP A 6 3.48 7.73 16.31
C ASP A 6 4.80 7.78 15.51
N PHE A 7 4.81 8.69 14.54
CA PHE A 7 5.95 8.94 13.65
C PHE A 7 7.21 9.43 14.39
N VAL A 8 7.05 10.07 15.56
CA VAL A 8 8.16 10.74 16.24
C VAL A 8 8.95 9.76 17.10
N ASN A 9 8.28 8.80 17.73
CA ASN A 9 8.92 7.91 18.69
C ASN A 9 9.35 6.56 18.12
N PHE A 10 8.71 6.07 17.05
CA PHE A 10 9.04 4.75 16.49
C PHE A 10 9.64 4.78 15.08
N GLY A 11 9.28 5.76 14.24
CA GLY A 11 9.90 5.98 12.93
C GLY A 11 9.85 4.79 11.97
N ASN A 12 8.89 3.86 12.15
CA ASN A 12 8.75 2.68 11.29
C ASN A 12 8.38 3.06 9.84
N GLU A 13 7.85 4.26 9.66
CA GLU A 13 7.39 4.83 8.41
C GLU A 13 8.56 5.19 7.49
N GLU A 14 9.73 5.45 8.07
CA GLU A 14 10.98 5.62 7.32
C GLU A 14 11.37 4.36 6.55
N VAL A 15 10.98 3.16 7.03
CA VAL A 15 11.19 1.92 6.29
C VAL A 15 10.40 1.96 4.98
N MET A 16 9.13 2.34 5.04
CA MET A 16 8.29 2.43 3.84
C MET A 16 8.75 3.55 2.91
N LEU A 17 9.16 4.70 3.45
CA LEU A 17 9.69 5.81 2.65
C LEU A 17 11.01 5.42 1.96
N THR A 18 11.89 4.69 2.66
CA THR A 18 13.13 4.15 2.07
C THR A 18 12.83 3.14 0.95
N LEU A 19 11.79 2.34 1.08
CA LEU A 19 11.36 1.44 0.00
C LEU A 19 10.87 2.22 -1.22
N TYR A 20 10.09 3.28 -1.04
CA TYR A 20 9.70 4.15 -2.16
C TYR A 20 10.91 4.83 -2.80
N GLU A 21 11.87 5.30 -2.00
CA GLU A 21 13.12 5.86 -2.53
C GLU A 21 13.87 4.84 -3.38
N GLN A 22 14.02 3.61 -2.89
CA GLN A 22 14.73 2.55 -3.61
C GLN A 22 14.01 2.11 -4.89
N LEU A 23 12.67 2.08 -4.88
CA LEU A 23 11.88 1.66 -6.03
C LEU A 23 11.75 2.78 -7.07
N LEU A 24 11.60 4.04 -6.65
CA LEU A 24 11.14 5.14 -7.51
C LEU A 24 12.12 6.31 -7.62
N GLY A 25 13.18 6.35 -6.82
CA GLY A 25 14.21 7.40 -6.89
C GLY A 25 13.77 8.77 -6.39
N GLY A 26 12.88 8.82 -5.39
CA GLY A 26 12.57 10.04 -4.64
C GLY A 26 11.34 10.82 -5.08
N SER A 27 10.57 10.31 -6.03
CA SER A 27 9.24 10.83 -6.37
C SER A 27 8.44 9.78 -7.14
N GLY A 28 7.12 9.97 -7.26
CA GLY A 28 6.26 9.09 -8.05
C GLY A 28 4.86 8.97 -7.47
N THR A 29 4.00 8.29 -8.21
CA THR A 29 2.60 8.03 -7.87
C THR A 29 2.45 6.64 -7.27
N ILE A 30 2.11 6.60 -5.99
CA ILE A 30 1.77 5.39 -5.26
C ILE A 30 0.26 5.16 -5.35
N VAL A 31 -0.14 3.99 -5.83
CA VAL A 31 -1.55 3.60 -5.95
C VAL A 31 -1.85 2.46 -4.98
N HIS A 32 -2.69 2.75 -4.00
CA HIS A 32 -3.19 1.78 -3.02
C HIS A 32 -4.39 1.02 -3.59
N ASP A 33 -4.34 -0.30 -3.59
CA ASP A 33 -5.47 -1.12 -4.01
C ASP A 33 -6.62 -1.05 -3.00
N GLU A 34 -7.83 -0.78 -3.46
CA GLU A 34 -9.07 -0.85 -2.67
C GLU A 34 -10.14 -1.72 -3.33
N GLY A 35 -9.79 -2.45 -4.40
CA GLY A 35 -10.71 -3.34 -5.12
C GLY A 35 -10.97 -4.67 -4.40
N HIS A 36 -10.06 -5.10 -3.53
CA HIS A 36 -10.03 -6.47 -2.99
C HIS A 36 -10.39 -6.57 -1.50
N GLY A 37 -11.09 -5.55 -0.98
CA GLY A 37 -11.56 -5.53 0.41
C GLY A 37 -10.41 -5.54 1.40
N GLN A 38 -9.47 -4.62 1.21
CA GLN A 38 -8.29 -4.47 2.04
C GLN A 38 -8.63 -4.27 3.52
N PHE A 39 -7.86 -4.92 4.40
CA PHE A 39 -7.94 -4.63 5.83
C PHE A 39 -7.42 -3.22 6.15
N TYR A 40 -6.26 -2.85 5.58
CA TYR A 40 -5.72 -1.50 5.70
C TYR A 40 -6.03 -0.71 4.43
N THR A 41 -6.89 0.29 4.53
CA THR A 41 -7.37 1.09 3.40
C THR A 41 -6.65 2.43 3.30
N PHE A 42 -6.76 3.12 2.17
CA PHE A 42 -6.48 4.55 2.11
C PHE A 42 -7.70 5.37 2.54
N ALA A 43 -8.91 4.90 2.24
CA ALA A 43 -10.13 5.46 2.80
C ALA A 43 -10.14 5.36 4.34
N PRO A 44 -10.81 6.28 5.06
CA PRO A 44 -10.87 6.24 6.52
C PRO A 44 -11.46 4.92 7.04
N ASN A 45 -10.74 4.24 7.93
CA ASN A 45 -11.15 2.93 8.46
C ASN A 45 -10.84 2.79 9.96
N GLY A 46 -11.37 3.70 10.76
CA GLY A 46 -11.31 3.57 12.22
C GLY A 46 -9.89 3.57 12.82
N GLY A 47 -8.89 4.08 12.09
CA GLY A 47 -7.48 4.06 12.49
C GLY A 47 -6.66 2.97 11.80
N ASP A 48 -7.30 1.97 11.19
CA ASP A 48 -6.65 0.96 10.34
C ASP A 48 -6.54 1.47 8.88
N ASP A 49 -6.05 2.70 8.69
CA ASP A 49 -5.90 3.33 7.39
C ASP A 49 -4.52 3.98 7.18
N PHE A 50 -4.12 4.11 5.93
CA PHE A 50 -2.83 4.63 5.51
C PHE A 50 -2.81 6.15 5.37
N ARG A 51 -3.86 6.89 5.76
CA ARG A 51 -3.98 8.33 5.46
C ARG A 51 -2.87 9.16 6.08
N ALA A 52 -2.47 8.81 7.30
CA ALA A 52 -1.40 9.51 7.98
C ALA A 52 -0.06 9.30 7.26
N PHE A 53 0.23 8.06 6.88
CA PHE A 53 1.44 7.73 6.13
C PHE A 53 1.40 8.33 4.71
N ALA A 54 0.25 8.31 4.04
CA ALA A 54 0.07 8.93 2.73
C ALA A 54 0.41 10.43 2.80
N GLY A 55 -0.12 11.16 3.78
CA GLY A 55 0.24 12.57 3.99
C GLY A 55 1.73 12.75 4.30
N TYR A 56 2.35 11.81 5.01
CA TYR A 56 3.81 11.81 5.23
C TYR A 56 4.60 11.62 3.94
N ALA A 57 4.23 10.63 3.11
CA ALA A 57 4.86 10.38 1.82
C ALA A 57 4.67 11.58 0.86
N GLU A 58 3.48 12.18 0.84
CA GLU A 58 3.20 13.38 0.04
C GLU A 58 4.06 14.58 0.44
N ASN A 59 4.26 14.79 1.75
CA ASN A 59 5.19 15.82 2.24
C ASN A 59 6.65 15.53 1.85
N ASN A 60 6.97 14.30 1.44
CA ASN A 60 8.29 13.86 1.00
C ASN A 60 8.39 13.66 -0.53
N GLY A 61 7.46 14.24 -1.31
CA GLY A 61 7.59 14.34 -2.78
C GLY A 61 6.86 13.27 -3.59
N TYR A 62 6.09 12.41 -2.95
CA TYR A 62 5.25 11.42 -3.62
C TYR A 62 3.82 11.93 -3.85
N THR A 63 3.09 11.28 -4.75
CA THR A 63 1.63 11.40 -4.85
C THR A 63 1.03 10.09 -4.35
N TYR A 64 0.05 10.15 -3.44
CA TYR A 64 -0.59 8.95 -2.91
C TYR A 64 -2.08 8.94 -3.28
N THR A 65 -2.53 7.90 -3.97
CA THR A 65 -3.92 7.73 -4.39
C THR A 65 -4.37 6.29 -4.17
N ASN A 66 -5.66 6.02 -4.38
CA ASN A 66 -6.23 4.68 -4.41
C ASN A 66 -6.82 4.33 -5.80
N THR A 67 -7.06 3.04 -6.02
CA THR A 67 -7.84 2.51 -7.15
C THR A 67 -8.67 1.31 -6.71
N THR A 68 -9.78 1.04 -7.40
CA THR A 68 -10.48 -0.26 -7.33
C THR A 68 -10.29 -1.09 -8.60
N ASP A 69 -9.44 -0.61 -9.52
CA ASP A 69 -9.17 -1.19 -10.82
C ASP A 69 -7.67 -1.10 -11.10
N ILE A 70 -6.94 -2.16 -10.73
CA ILE A 70 -5.49 -2.22 -10.87
C ILE A 70 -5.08 -2.14 -12.33
N GLN A 71 -5.85 -2.77 -13.22
CA GLN A 71 -5.51 -2.89 -14.63
C GLN A 71 -5.47 -1.52 -15.33
N ASN A 72 -6.46 -0.68 -15.05
CA ASN A 72 -6.52 0.66 -15.61
C ASN A 72 -5.56 1.65 -14.94
N ALA A 73 -5.17 1.41 -13.68
CA ALA A 73 -4.27 2.30 -12.94
C ALA A 73 -2.79 2.20 -13.34
N THR A 74 -2.38 1.14 -14.06
CA THR A 74 -0.98 0.90 -14.46
C THR A 74 -0.35 2.05 -15.27
N SER A 75 -1.16 2.83 -15.99
CA SER A 75 -0.67 3.95 -16.81
C SER A 75 -0.28 5.20 -16.02
N THR A 76 -0.72 5.30 -14.77
CA THR A 76 -0.45 6.45 -13.89
C THR A 76 0.27 6.06 -12.61
N ALA A 77 0.32 4.76 -12.28
CA ALA A 77 1.05 4.26 -11.13
C ALA A 77 2.55 4.19 -11.44
N ASP A 78 3.37 4.62 -10.49
CA ASP A 78 4.80 4.30 -10.44
C ASP A 78 5.04 3.14 -9.46
N ALA A 79 4.21 3.02 -8.41
CA ALA A 79 4.13 1.82 -7.58
C ALA A 79 2.71 1.48 -7.14
N PHE A 80 2.47 0.20 -6.89
CA PHE A 80 1.28 -0.28 -6.19
C PHE A 80 1.57 -0.65 -4.74
N VAL A 81 0.61 -0.35 -3.85
CA VAL A 81 0.55 -0.87 -2.48
C VAL A 81 -0.66 -1.78 -2.37
N ILE A 82 -0.42 -3.05 -2.08
CA ILE A 82 -1.45 -4.04 -1.81
C ILE A 82 -1.31 -4.46 -0.34
N THR A 83 -2.25 -4.04 0.49
CA THR A 83 -2.29 -4.49 1.89
C THR A 83 -2.97 -5.86 1.98
N THR A 84 -3.45 -6.31 3.13
CA THR A 84 -4.08 -7.63 3.25
C THR A 84 -5.46 -7.64 2.58
N PRO A 85 -5.65 -8.32 1.43
CA PRO A 85 -6.93 -8.37 0.77
C PRO A 85 -7.83 -9.40 1.46
N SER A 86 -9.15 -9.18 1.45
CA SER A 86 -10.13 -10.19 1.86
C SER A 86 -10.68 -11.00 0.70
N GLN A 87 -10.49 -10.52 -0.53
CA GLN A 87 -10.85 -11.18 -1.78
C GLN A 87 -9.58 -11.45 -2.58
N ALA A 88 -9.50 -12.60 -3.25
CA ALA A 88 -8.35 -12.89 -4.10
C ALA A 88 -8.33 -11.96 -5.32
N LEU A 89 -7.14 -11.46 -5.68
CA LEU A 89 -6.92 -10.86 -7.00
C LEU A 89 -7.16 -11.92 -8.08
N SER A 90 -7.73 -11.50 -9.20
CA SER A 90 -7.88 -12.34 -10.37
C SER A 90 -6.53 -12.66 -11.02
N GLN A 91 -6.47 -13.73 -11.81
CA GLN A 91 -5.24 -14.06 -12.56
C GLN A 91 -4.82 -12.93 -13.50
N SER A 92 -5.78 -12.25 -14.15
CA SER A 92 -5.51 -11.10 -15.01
C SER A 92 -4.87 -9.93 -14.27
N GLU A 93 -5.27 -9.68 -13.02
CA GLU A 93 -4.65 -8.63 -12.19
C GLU A 93 -3.25 -9.04 -11.75
N LEU A 94 -3.04 -10.30 -11.39
CA LEU A 94 -1.71 -10.82 -11.06
C LEU A 94 -0.75 -10.74 -12.25
N ASP A 95 -1.20 -11.12 -13.45
CA ASP A 95 -0.41 -11.02 -14.69
C ASP A 95 -0.09 -9.55 -15.02
N THR A 96 -1.06 -8.65 -14.79
CA THR A 96 -0.89 -7.21 -14.96
C THR A 96 0.18 -6.68 -14.00
N LEU A 97 0.10 -7.01 -12.71
CA LEU A 97 1.08 -6.58 -11.70
C LEU A 97 2.47 -7.16 -11.97
N SER A 98 2.55 -8.42 -12.42
CA SER A 98 3.82 -9.03 -12.83
C SER A 98 4.45 -8.25 -13.98
N THR A 99 3.66 -7.95 -15.01
CA THR A 99 4.15 -7.17 -16.17
C THR A 99 4.55 -5.76 -15.78
N PHE A 100 3.80 -5.12 -14.87
CA PHE A 100 4.11 -3.80 -14.33
C PHE A 100 5.47 -3.79 -13.62
N VAL A 101 5.73 -4.78 -12.76
CA VAL A 101 7.01 -4.94 -12.07
C VAL A 101 8.16 -5.27 -13.04
N ASP A 102 7.92 -6.13 -14.03
CA ASP A 102 8.90 -6.44 -15.08
C ASP A 102 9.25 -5.22 -15.96
N SER A 103 8.40 -4.19 -15.93
CA SER A 103 8.59 -2.91 -16.63
C SER A 103 9.09 -1.80 -15.70
N ASP A 104 9.84 -2.16 -14.65
CA ASP A 104 10.43 -1.29 -13.63
C ASP A 104 9.41 -0.62 -12.66
N GLY A 105 8.15 -1.04 -12.66
CA GLY A 105 7.15 -0.58 -11.71
C GLY A 105 7.35 -1.14 -10.29
N GLY A 106 7.02 -0.35 -9.26
CA GLY A 106 7.12 -0.79 -7.86
C GLY A 106 5.92 -1.61 -7.39
N LEU A 107 6.14 -2.64 -6.58
CA LEU A 107 5.07 -3.35 -5.87
C LEU A 107 5.45 -3.59 -4.41
N ILE A 108 4.64 -3.09 -3.49
CA ILE A 108 4.78 -3.31 -2.06
C ILE A 108 3.56 -4.06 -1.53
N VAL A 109 3.81 -5.15 -0.82
CA VAL A 109 2.78 -6.00 -0.22
C VAL A 109 2.89 -5.97 1.30
N VAL A 110 1.80 -5.56 1.97
CA VAL A 110 1.74 -5.46 3.43
C VAL A 110 0.68 -6.42 3.96
N ASN A 111 1.14 -7.48 4.61
CA ASN A 111 0.25 -8.51 5.15
C ASN A 111 0.10 -8.40 6.67
N ARG A 112 -1.15 -8.47 7.13
CA ARG A 112 -1.54 -8.72 8.50
C ARG A 112 -1.48 -10.22 8.71
N TYR A 113 -0.62 -10.66 9.62
CA TYR A 113 -0.68 -12.05 10.08
C TYR A 113 -2.02 -12.28 10.80
N PRO A 114 -2.75 -13.38 10.48
CA PRO A 114 -3.91 -13.74 11.26
C PRO A 114 -3.46 -14.01 12.70
N THR A 115 -4.16 -13.42 13.67
CA THR A 115 -3.95 -13.72 15.08
C THR A 115 -4.10 -15.23 15.24
N ARG A 116 -3.07 -15.93 15.72
CA ARG A 116 -3.17 -17.37 16.00
C ARG A 116 -4.37 -17.56 16.92
N ALA A 117 -5.39 -18.27 16.46
CA ALA A 117 -6.42 -18.78 17.34
C ALA A 117 -5.70 -19.67 18.34
N THR A 118 -5.66 -19.24 19.61
CA THR A 118 -5.19 -20.08 20.70
C THR A 118 -6.09 -21.31 20.70
N LEU A 119 -5.57 -22.48 20.30
CA LEU A 119 -6.21 -23.75 20.58
C LEU A 119 -6.27 -23.84 22.10
N ALA A 120 -7.45 -23.59 22.67
CA ALA A 120 -7.74 -23.98 24.03
C ALA A 120 -7.55 -25.49 24.09
N ALA A 121 -6.52 -25.92 24.83
CA ALA A 121 -6.28 -27.31 25.19
C ALA A 121 -7.27 -27.77 26.27
#